data_AF-A0A1N6XDV9-F1
#
_entry.id   AF-A0A1N6XDV9-F1
#
_cell.length_a   1.000
_cell.length_b   1.000
_cell.length_c   1.000
_cell.angle_alpha   90.00
_cell.angle_beta   90.00
_cell.angle_gamma   90.00
#
_symmetry.space_group_name_H-M   'P 1'
#
loop_
_entity.id
_entity.type
_entity.pdbx_description
1 polymer ?
#
loop_
_entity_poly.entity_id
_entity_poly.type
_entity_poly.pdbx_seq_one_letter_code
_entity_poly.pdbx_strand_id
1 'polypeptide(L)'
;MSISFLNFSTPQYAGNRSPYPTADQQETDILSVRFCPQLKLLCCKWERSTTSAELRQSIRLLARAVAILKAELLLVEIPVQYHVTSEDRQWAKKFMCDALQYTSIRRVARVVPTQEQNNLVREAILTLGEMPYEANMFDDREEGLRWLLGDDYKAVSGEEFIRVPLHFNLKMIRSGLKDRGQATVAVAPAQSGNLTSMPDPLPDLITIETDFVSIMLDKAKSTMNIRWKKTPQSRQYRYGMLKAARALMEHRLERLLLNNQRLGVLTLEDQGWLISTAQQLLPKLNLRKLAVITSADALQQMSSENIGKKLKQAALNHQAHYFMAEEDALEWLRVD
;
A
#
# COMPACT_ATOMS: atom_id res chain seq x y z
N MET A 1 59.90 15.15 31.97
CA MET A 1 59.75 14.15 30.89
C MET A 1 58.37 14.38 30.28
N SER A 2 58.33 15.03 29.12
CA SER A 2 57.09 15.42 28.44
C SER A 2 56.86 14.46 27.26
N ILE A 3 55.70 13.80 27.23
CA ILE A 3 55.33 12.87 26.18
C ILE A 3 54.57 13.65 25.11
N SER A 4 55.18 13.79 23.93
CA SER A 4 54.59 14.38 22.75
C SER A 4 53.66 13.36 22.07
N PHE A 5 52.38 13.68 21.95
CA PHE A 5 51.44 12.89 21.16
C PHE A 5 51.57 13.26 19.67
N LEU A 6 51.87 12.25 18.86
CA LEU A 6 51.87 12.33 17.40
C LEU A 6 50.45 12.48 16.88
N ASN A 7 50.20 13.56 16.13
CA ASN A 7 48.98 13.78 15.37
C ASN A 7 48.87 12.73 14.26
N PHE A 8 47.91 11.81 14.38
CA PHE A 8 47.47 10.97 13.28
C PHE A 8 46.42 11.73 12.46
N SER A 9 46.73 11.98 11.19
CA SER A 9 45.80 12.49 10.20
C SER A 9 44.69 11.46 9.97
N THR A 10 43.46 11.80 10.32
CA THR A 10 42.27 11.00 9.98
C THR A 10 42.10 10.92 8.46
N PRO A 11 41.80 9.73 7.90
CA PRO A 11 41.56 9.58 6.47
C PRO A 11 40.30 10.39 6.07
N GLN A 12 40.49 11.32 5.13
CA GLN A 12 39.40 12.03 4.48
C GLN A 12 38.61 11.03 3.62
N TYR A 13 37.50 10.53 4.15
CA TYR A 13 36.50 9.84 3.34
C TYR A 13 35.85 10.86 2.41
N ALA A 14 36.19 10.80 1.12
CA ALA A 14 35.47 11.50 0.08
C ALA A 14 34.02 10.98 0.06
N GLY A 15 33.11 11.79 0.59
CA GLY A 15 31.68 11.49 0.60
C GLY A 15 31.12 11.48 -0.81
N ASN A 16 31.10 10.30 -1.45
CA ASN A 16 30.21 10.05 -2.57
C ASN A 16 28.79 10.20 -2.04
N ARG A 17 28.17 11.35 -2.34
CA ARG A 17 26.73 11.56 -2.17
C ARG A 17 26.02 10.57 -3.09
N SER A 18 25.67 9.41 -2.54
CA SER A 18 24.70 8.52 -3.16
C SER A 18 23.43 9.34 -3.41
N PRO A 19 22.92 9.43 -4.64
CA PRO A 19 21.68 10.15 -4.89
C PRO A 19 20.57 9.43 -4.14
N TYR A 20 20.10 10.04 -3.05
CA TYR A 20 18.91 9.56 -2.36
C TYR A 20 17.76 9.53 -3.38
N PRO A 21 17.10 8.38 -3.60
CA PRO A 21 15.92 8.35 -4.44
C PRO A 21 14.91 9.34 -3.85
N THR A 22 14.43 10.26 -4.68
CA THR A 22 13.40 11.22 -4.29
C THR A 22 12.16 10.46 -3.81
N ALA A 23 11.45 11.00 -2.82
CA ALA A 23 10.32 10.35 -2.15
C ALA A 23 9.17 9.90 -3.10
N ASP A 24 9.20 10.30 -4.37
CA ASP A 24 8.30 9.86 -5.43
C ASP A 24 8.57 8.44 -5.97
N GLN A 25 9.66 7.76 -5.56
CA GLN A 25 10.04 6.45 -6.11
C GLN A 25 9.60 5.24 -5.26
N GLN A 26 8.66 5.38 -4.32
CA GLN A 26 8.04 4.22 -3.67
C GLN A 26 6.93 3.60 -4.54
N GLU A 27 7.20 3.42 -5.82
CA GLU A 27 6.37 2.58 -6.67
C GLU A 27 6.51 1.13 -6.21
N THR A 28 5.44 0.35 -6.37
CA THR A 28 5.67 -1.09 -6.43
C THR A 28 6.35 -1.34 -7.77
N ASP A 29 7.57 -1.85 -7.77
CA ASP A 29 8.40 -2.15 -8.96
C ASP A 29 7.74 -3.09 -10.00
N ILE A 30 6.47 -3.44 -9.81
CA ILE A 30 5.69 -4.42 -10.54
C ILE A 30 4.57 -3.77 -11.34
N LEU A 31 3.83 -2.82 -10.75
CA LEU A 31 2.57 -2.31 -11.30
C LEU A 31 2.49 -0.80 -11.08
N SER A 32 2.41 -0.04 -12.18
CA SER A 32 2.10 1.38 -12.16
C SER A 32 0.61 1.59 -12.46
N VAL A 33 -0.04 2.48 -11.69
CA VAL A 33 -1.48 2.77 -11.85
C VAL A 33 -1.70 4.28 -11.84
N ARG A 34 -2.47 4.74 -12.83
CA ARG A 34 -2.84 6.13 -13.04
C ARG A 34 -4.34 6.24 -13.28
N PHE A 35 -4.95 7.30 -12.79
CA PHE A 35 -6.38 7.52 -12.89
C PHE A 35 -6.67 8.91 -13.47
N CYS A 36 -7.53 8.97 -14.48
CA CYS A 36 -8.12 10.20 -15.01
C CYS A 36 -9.57 10.30 -14.49
N PRO A 37 -9.86 11.20 -13.53
CA PRO A 37 -11.18 11.31 -12.92
C PRO A 37 -12.27 11.74 -13.91
N GLN A 38 -11.94 12.66 -14.83
CA GLN A 38 -12.89 13.21 -15.80
C GLN A 38 -13.46 12.11 -16.70
N LEU A 39 -12.57 11.26 -17.21
CA LEU A 39 -12.92 10.14 -18.09
C LEU A 39 -13.29 8.86 -17.32
N LYS A 40 -13.20 8.88 -15.99
CA LYS A 40 -13.28 7.68 -15.12
C LYS A 40 -12.42 6.53 -15.64
N LEU A 41 -11.25 6.86 -16.18
CA LEU A 41 -10.32 5.94 -16.83
C LEU A 41 -9.19 5.59 -15.88
N LEU A 42 -9.04 4.29 -15.60
CA LEU A 42 -7.90 3.75 -14.89
C LEU A 42 -6.94 3.13 -15.90
N CYS A 43 -5.69 3.57 -15.90
CA CYS A 43 -4.61 2.99 -16.70
C CYS A 43 -3.67 2.23 -15.76
N CYS A 44 -3.37 0.99 -16.09
CA CYS A 44 -2.41 0.19 -15.34
C CYS A 44 -1.43 -0.50 -16.27
N LYS A 45 -0.17 -0.58 -15.83
CA LYS A 45 0.92 -1.18 -16.59
C LYS A 45 1.78 -2.02 -15.67
N TRP A 46 1.96 -3.29 -16.02
CA TRP A 46 2.96 -4.12 -15.37
C TRP A 46 4.35 -3.77 -15.92
N GLU A 47 5.26 -3.30 -15.06
CA GLU A 47 6.59 -2.84 -15.46
C GLU A 47 7.58 -4.01 -15.64
N ARG A 48 7.27 -5.18 -15.10
CA ARG A 48 8.07 -6.41 -15.25
C ARG A 48 7.20 -7.67 -15.17
N SER A 49 7.81 -8.82 -15.46
CA SER A 49 7.23 -10.12 -15.20
C SER A 49 6.96 -10.33 -13.70
N THR A 50 5.89 -11.08 -13.40
CA THR A 50 5.40 -11.31 -12.04
C THR A 50 5.43 -12.77 -11.67
N THR A 51 5.78 -13.06 -10.43
CA THR A 51 5.44 -14.36 -9.82
C THR A 51 3.93 -14.50 -9.64
N SER A 52 3.42 -15.72 -9.45
CA SER A 52 1.98 -15.97 -9.19
C SER A 52 1.45 -15.16 -8.00
N ALA A 53 2.22 -15.05 -6.91
CA ALA A 53 1.82 -14.27 -5.74
C ALA A 53 1.73 -12.76 -6.04
N GLU A 54 2.70 -12.22 -6.78
CA GLU A 54 2.71 -10.82 -7.22
C GLU A 54 1.55 -10.54 -8.16
N LEU A 55 1.28 -11.44 -9.11
CA LEU A 55 0.16 -11.34 -10.03
C LEU A 55 -1.19 -11.24 -9.29
N ARG A 56 -1.46 -12.22 -8.42
CA ARG A 56 -2.72 -12.26 -7.64
C ARG A 56 -2.88 -11.00 -6.79
N GLN A 57 -1.78 -10.52 -6.20
CA GLN A 57 -1.80 -9.29 -5.42
C GLN A 57 -2.07 -8.05 -6.28
N SER A 58 -1.43 -7.93 -7.45
CA SER A 58 -1.67 -6.84 -8.40
C SER A 58 -3.12 -6.80 -8.89
N ILE A 59 -3.71 -7.96 -9.20
CA ILE A 59 -5.13 -8.07 -9.61
C ILE A 59 -6.06 -7.59 -8.49
N ARG A 60 -5.83 -8.00 -7.23
CA ARG A 60 -6.61 -7.51 -6.08
C ARG A 60 -6.51 -6.00 -5.90
N LEU A 61 -5.30 -5.46 -6.03
CA LEU A 61 -5.05 -4.02 -5.90
C LEU A 61 -5.76 -3.25 -7.01
N LEU A 62 -5.72 -3.76 -8.24
CA LEU A 62 -6.41 -3.15 -9.38
C LEU A 62 -7.93 -3.16 -9.19
N ALA A 63 -8.52 -4.30 -8.85
CA ALA A 63 -9.97 -4.40 -8.59
C ALA A 63 -10.41 -3.43 -7.47
N ARG A 64 -9.62 -3.33 -6.39
CA ARG A 64 -9.86 -2.37 -5.32
C ARG A 64 -9.74 -0.92 -5.79
N ALA A 65 -8.75 -0.59 -6.63
CA ALA A 65 -8.58 0.75 -7.18
C ALA A 65 -9.78 1.15 -8.05
N VAL A 66 -10.20 0.27 -8.94
CA VAL A 66 -11.41 0.45 -9.76
C VAL A 66 -12.63 0.72 -8.88
N ALA A 67 -12.90 -0.13 -7.88
CA ALA A 67 -14.07 0.01 -7.01
C ALA A 67 -14.06 1.33 -6.23
N ILE A 68 -12.92 1.71 -5.63
CA ILE A 68 -12.81 2.91 -4.79
C ILE A 68 -12.88 4.19 -5.64
N LEU A 69 -12.18 4.20 -6.77
CA LEU A 69 -12.13 5.35 -7.67
C LEU A 69 -13.36 5.45 -8.58
N LYS A 70 -14.22 4.42 -8.58
CA LYS A 70 -15.37 4.28 -9.47
C LYS A 70 -14.97 4.42 -10.94
N ALA A 71 -13.87 3.76 -11.32
CA ALA A 71 -13.44 3.71 -12.71
C ALA A 71 -14.45 2.89 -13.54
N GLU A 72 -14.83 3.44 -14.70
CA GLU A 72 -15.74 2.78 -15.65
C GLU A 72 -14.96 2.21 -16.85
N LEU A 73 -13.80 2.78 -17.14
CA LEU A 73 -12.91 2.37 -18.23
C LEU A 73 -11.58 1.91 -17.64
N LEU A 74 -11.06 0.81 -18.17
CA LEU A 74 -9.80 0.23 -17.71
C LEU A 74 -8.89 -0.08 -18.90
N LEU A 75 -7.71 0.55 -18.92
CA LEU A 75 -6.62 0.21 -19.83
C LEU A 75 -5.59 -0.63 -19.08
N VAL A 76 -5.25 -1.79 -19.63
CA VAL A 76 -4.32 -2.75 -19.03
C VAL A 76 -3.18 -3.02 -20.00
N GLU A 77 -1.98 -2.59 -19.65
CA GLU A 77 -0.77 -2.83 -20.44
C GLU A 77 0.00 -4.03 -19.85
N ILE A 78 0.12 -5.10 -20.66
CA ILE A 78 0.73 -6.37 -20.26
C ILE A 78 2.12 -6.47 -20.91
N PRO A 79 3.19 -6.79 -20.15
CA PRO A 79 4.54 -6.85 -20.68
C PRO A 79 4.71 -8.04 -21.63
N VAL A 80 5.74 -7.95 -22.48
CA VAL A 80 6.07 -8.98 -23.48
C VAL A 80 6.32 -10.36 -22.86
N GLN A 81 6.94 -10.42 -21.67
CA GLN A 81 7.33 -11.69 -21.03
C GLN A 81 6.37 -12.07 -19.90
N TYR A 82 5.07 -12.11 -20.20
CA TYR A 82 4.05 -12.37 -19.20
C TYR A 82 3.67 -13.85 -19.16
N HIS A 83 4.18 -14.57 -18.17
CA HIS A 83 3.81 -15.97 -17.94
C HIS A 83 2.70 -16.08 -16.91
N VAL A 84 1.55 -16.62 -17.30
CA VAL A 84 0.42 -16.89 -16.39
C VAL A 84 0.09 -18.36 -16.42
N THR A 85 0.23 -19.02 -15.27
CA THR A 85 -0.12 -20.43 -15.10
C THR A 85 -1.62 -20.65 -15.32
N SER A 86 -2.05 -21.86 -15.68
CA SER A 86 -3.47 -22.19 -15.80
C SER A 86 -4.24 -21.97 -14.49
N GLU A 87 -3.62 -22.27 -13.34
CA GLU A 87 -4.18 -22.03 -12.01
C GLU A 87 -4.43 -20.53 -11.78
N ASP A 88 -3.46 -19.67 -12.09
CA ASP A 88 -3.60 -18.22 -11.93
C ASP A 88 -4.68 -17.64 -12.86
N ARG A 89 -4.84 -18.19 -14.07
CA ARG A 89 -5.93 -17.78 -14.99
C ARG A 89 -7.30 -18.10 -14.41
N GLN A 90 -7.49 -19.32 -13.93
CA GLN A 90 -8.75 -19.75 -13.31
C GLN A 90 -9.06 -18.94 -12.06
N TRP A 91 -8.04 -18.72 -11.22
CA TRP A 91 -8.16 -17.88 -10.02
C TRP A 91 -8.55 -16.45 -10.39
N ALA A 92 -7.87 -15.83 -11.37
CA ALA A 92 -8.13 -14.46 -11.80
C ALA A 92 -9.55 -14.31 -12.36
N LYS A 93 -10.00 -15.26 -13.19
CA LYS A 93 -11.37 -15.28 -13.72
C LYS A 93 -12.39 -15.30 -12.59
N LYS A 94 -12.28 -16.26 -11.66
CA LYS A 94 -13.20 -16.39 -10.52
C LYS A 94 -13.20 -15.13 -9.66
N PHE A 95 -12.03 -14.64 -9.28
CA PHE A 95 -11.89 -13.44 -8.46
C PHE A 95 -12.50 -12.21 -9.13
N MET A 96 -12.29 -12.03 -10.44
CA MET A 96 -12.86 -10.90 -11.18
C MET A 96 -14.38 -10.99 -11.26
N CYS A 97 -14.97 -12.17 -11.49
CA CYS A 97 -16.42 -12.34 -11.44
C CYS A 97 -17.02 -11.87 -10.11
N ASP A 98 -16.39 -12.24 -8.99
CA ASP A 98 -16.83 -11.80 -7.65
C ASP A 98 -16.60 -10.30 -7.46
N ALA A 99 -15.43 -9.79 -7.85
CA ALA A 99 -15.08 -8.38 -7.69
C ALA A 99 -15.96 -7.44 -8.53
N LEU A 100 -16.48 -7.89 -9.67
CA LEU A 100 -17.31 -7.08 -10.57
C LEU A 100 -18.60 -6.60 -9.89
N GLN A 101 -19.11 -7.35 -8.91
CA GLN A 101 -20.26 -6.94 -8.08
C GLN A 101 -20.02 -5.61 -7.34
N TYR A 102 -18.75 -5.21 -7.16
CA TYR A 102 -18.34 -4.02 -6.44
C TYR A 102 -17.69 -2.95 -7.33
N THR A 103 -17.62 -3.17 -8.64
CA THR A 103 -16.99 -2.24 -9.58
C THR A 103 -18.02 -1.66 -10.56
N SER A 104 -17.64 -0.58 -11.25
CA SER A 104 -18.46 0.07 -12.27
C SER A 104 -17.87 -0.10 -13.67
N ILE A 105 -17.00 -1.10 -13.88
CA ILE A 105 -16.32 -1.33 -15.16
C ILE A 105 -17.36 -1.62 -16.24
N ARG A 106 -17.25 -0.89 -17.35
CA ARG A 106 -18.03 -1.09 -18.57
C ARG A 106 -17.16 -1.62 -19.70
N ARG A 107 -15.93 -1.12 -19.81
CA ARG A 107 -14.99 -1.50 -20.87
C ARG A 107 -13.58 -1.74 -20.36
N VAL A 108 -12.91 -2.73 -20.94
CA VAL A 108 -11.51 -3.06 -20.66
C VAL A 108 -10.73 -3.21 -21.96
N ALA A 109 -9.72 -2.38 -22.17
CA ALA A 109 -8.75 -2.55 -23.24
C ALA A 109 -7.47 -3.20 -22.70
N ARG A 110 -7.05 -4.28 -23.34
CA ARG A 110 -5.84 -5.02 -22.98
C ARG A 110 -4.79 -4.82 -24.07
N VAL A 111 -3.70 -4.13 -23.75
CA VAL A 111 -2.60 -3.88 -24.68
C VAL A 111 -1.58 -4.98 -24.49
N VAL A 112 -1.38 -5.79 -25.54
CA VAL A 112 -0.47 -6.93 -25.57
C VAL A 112 0.42 -6.79 -26.81
N PRO A 113 1.71 -6.45 -26.66
CA PRO A 113 2.60 -6.23 -27.79
C PRO A 113 2.62 -7.42 -28.76
N THR A 114 2.60 -7.16 -30.06
CA THR A 114 2.60 -8.20 -31.10
C THR A 114 3.99 -8.79 -31.23
N GLN A 115 4.23 -9.89 -30.55
CA GLN A 115 5.41 -10.75 -30.73
C GLN A 115 4.93 -12.20 -30.72
N GLU A 116 5.56 -13.07 -31.52
CA GLU A 116 5.18 -14.49 -31.64
C GLU A 116 5.08 -15.22 -30.29
N GLN A 117 5.89 -14.80 -29.31
CA GLN A 117 5.90 -15.35 -27.95
C GLN A 117 4.60 -15.07 -27.15
N ASN A 118 3.75 -14.14 -27.62
CA ASN A 118 2.52 -13.75 -26.91
C ASN A 118 1.27 -14.53 -27.33
N ASN A 119 1.35 -15.49 -28.26
CA ASN A 119 0.18 -16.26 -28.68
C ASN A 119 -0.52 -16.97 -27.50
N LEU A 120 0.26 -17.52 -26.57
CA LEU A 120 -0.27 -18.14 -25.34
C LEU A 120 -0.97 -17.14 -24.41
N VAL A 121 -0.46 -15.91 -24.33
CA VAL A 121 -1.04 -14.83 -23.52
C VAL A 121 -2.34 -14.35 -24.17
N ARG A 122 -2.35 -14.19 -25.49
CA ARG A 122 -3.55 -13.85 -26.27
C ARG A 122 -4.64 -14.90 -26.08
N GLU A 123 -4.31 -16.17 -26.25
CA GLU A 123 -5.24 -17.28 -26.03
C GLU A 123 -5.76 -17.30 -24.59
N ALA A 124 -4.87 -17.16 -23.60
CA ALA A 124 -5.25 -17.06 -22.19
C ALA A 124 -6.24 -15.90 -21.93
N ILE A 125 -6.00 -14.74 -22.52
CA ILE A 125 -6.87 -13.56 -22.38
C ILE A 125 -8.23 -13.79 -23.04
N LEU A 126 -8.26 -14.43 -24.21
CA LEU A 126 -9.50 -14.79 -24.91
C LEU A 126 -10.31 -15.81 -24.09
N THR A 127 -9.66 -16.75 -23.40
CA THR A 127 -10.35 -17.74 -22.54
C THR A 127 -10.98 -17.17 -21.27
N LEU A 128 -10.69 -15.89 -20.93
CA LEU A 128 -11.35 -15.22 -19.80
C LEU A 128 -12.88 -15.10 -20.00
N GLY A 129 -13.40 -15.38 -21.20
CA GLY A 129 -14.82 -15.61 -21.48
C GLY A 129 -15.68 -14.36 -21.41
N GLU A 130 -17.00 -14.57 -21.52
CA GLU A 130 -18.04 -13.54 -21.39
C GLU A 130 -17.99 -12.92 -19.99
N MET A 131 -17.22 -11.85 -19.86
CA MET A 131 -17.31 -10.97 -18.71
C MET A 131 -18.52 -10.03 -18.90
N PRO A 132 -19.14 -9.54 -17.82
CA PRO A 132 -20.27 -8.60 -17.90
C PRO A 132 -19.87 -7.19 -18.40
N TYR A 133 -18.67 -7.04 -18.95
CA TYR A 133 -18.13 -5.81 -19.51
C TYR A 133 -17.56 -6.10 -20.90
N GLU A 134 -17.55 -5.09 -21.77
CA GLU A 134 -16.93 -5.20 -23.08
C GLU A 134 -15.41 -5.26 -22.91
N ALA A 135 -14.76 -6.24 -23.54
CA ALA A 135 -13.32 -6.41 -23.45
C ALA A 135 -12.75 -6.58 -24.84
N ASN A 136 -11.70 -5.82 -25.16
CA ASN A 136 -10.94 -5.98 -26.40
C ASN A 136 -9.45 -5.98 -26.13
N MET A 137 -8.71 -6.52 -27.10
CA MET A 137 -7.27 -6.61 -27.07
C MET A 137 -6.68 -5.81 -28.21
N PHE A 138 -5.57 -5.15 -27.94
CA PHE A 138 -4.91 -4.21 -28.85
C PHE A 138 -3.42 -4.46 -28.85
N ASP A 139 -2.80 -4.17 -29.99
CA ASP A 139 -1.36 -4.29 -30.18
C ASP A 139 -0.65 -3.02 -29.68
N ASP A 140 -1.35 -1.90 -29.77
CA ASP A 140 -0.87 -0.58 -29.41
C ASP A 140 -1.78 0.11 -28.38
N ARG A 141 -1.15 0.94 -27.55
CA ARG A 141 -1.80 1.68 -26.47
C ARG A 141 -2.80 2.70 -27.01
N GLU A 142 -2.48 3.35 -28.11
CA GLU A 142 -3.29 4.40 -28.71
C GLU A 142 -4.62 3.84 -29.22
N GLU A 143 -4.57 2.70 -29.90
CA GLU A 143 -5.77 2.01 -30.39
C GLU A 143 -6.69 1.58 -29.24
N GLY A 144 -6.12 1.03 -28.17
CA GLY A 144 -6.89 0.65 -26.98
C GLY A 144 -7.57 1.84 -26.32
N LEU A 145 -6.89 3.00 -26.25
CA LEU A 145 -7.48 4.24 -25.74
C LEU A 145 -8.57 4.79 -26.65
N ARG A 146 -8.36 4.80 -27.98
CA ARG A 146 -9.38 5.21 -28.96
C ARG A 146 -10.63 4.36 -28.82
N TRP A 147 -10.48 3.04 -28.66
CA TRP A 147 -11.63 2.15 -28.47
C TRP A 147 -12.34 2.38 -27.13
N LEU A 148 -11.60 2.58 -26.03
CA LEU A 148 -12.20 2.84 -24.72
C LEU A 148 -13.03 4.13 -24.72
N LEU A 149 -12.54 5.18 -25.38
CA LEU A 149 -13.06 6.54 -25.26
C LEU A 149 -13.92 6.99 -26.43
N GLY A 150 -13.83 6.32 -27.59
CA GLY A 150 -14.53 6.73 -28.80
C GLY A 150 -14.18 8.16 -29.21
N ASP A 151 -15.20 9.00 -29.39
CA ASP A 151 -15.03 10.40 -29.80
C ASP A 151 -14.31 11.26 -28.74
N ASP A 152 -14.35 10.85 -27.46
CA ASP A 152 -13.71 11.55 -26.34
C ASP A 152 -12.18 11.35 -26.31
N TYR A 153 -11.61 10.52 -27.19
CA TYR A 153 -10.19 10.23 -27.22
C TYR A 153 -9.30 11.49 -27.33
N LYS A 154 -9.74 12.51 -28.08
CA LYS A 154 -8.99 13.76 -28.24
C LYS A 154 -8.81 14.52 -26.92
N ALA A 155 -9.66 14.29 -25.93
CA ALA A 155 -9.54 14.92 -24.61
C ALA A 155 -8.33 14.40 -23.81
N VAL A 156 -7.84 13.19 -24.08
CA VAL A 156 -6.78 12.55 -23.27
C VAL A 156 -5.44 13.29 -23.36
N SER A 157 -5.14 13.92 -24.50
CA SER A 157 -3.83 14.53 -24.74
C SER A 157 -3.53 15.75 -23.87
N GLY A 158 -4.55 16.34 -23.23
CA GLY A 158 -4.43 17.49 -22.33
C GLY A 158 -4.68 17.20 -20.85
N GLU A 159 -4.95 15.95 -20.47
CA GLU A 159 -5.47 15.63 -19.12
C GLU A 159 -4.39 15.22 -18.11
N GLU A 160 -4.57 15.68 -16.87
CA GLU A 160 -3.70 15.32 -15.74
C GLU A 160 -4.10 13.95 -15.16
N PHE A 161 -3.36 12.91 -15.54
CA PHE A 161 -3.45 11.62 -14.85
C PHE A 161 -2.90 11.71 -13.43
N ILE A 162 -3.71 11.31 -12.45
CA ILE A 162 -3.31 11.22 -11.05
C ILE A 162 -2.69 9.85 -10.81
N ARG A 163 -1.47 9.82 -10.26
CA ARG A 163 -0.85 8.56 -9.84
C ARG A 163 -1.62 7.96 -8.67
N VAL A 164 -1.86 6.65 -8.74
CA VAL A 164 -2.59 5.90 -7.72
C VAL A 164 -1.60 5.07 -6.90
N PRO A 165 -1.17 5.54 -5.71
CA PRO A 165 -0.26 4.78 -4.86
C PRO A 165 -0.97 3.53 -4.32
N LEU A 166 -0.63 2.37 -4.87
CA LEU A 166 -1.25 1.09 -4.51
C LEU A 166 -0.96 0.63 -3.07
N HIS A 167 0.11 1.17 -2.47
CA HIS A 167 0.45 0.95 -1.07
C HIS A 167 -0.28 1.92 -0.11
N PHE A 168 -1.10 2.86 -0.61
CA PHE A 168 -1.74 3.90 0.19
C PHE A 168 -3.25 3.64 0.39
N ASN A 169 -3.88 4.39 1.30
CA ASN A 169 -5.34 4.34 1.46
C ASN A 169 -6.01 5.07 0.29
N LEU A 170 -6.46 4.30 -0.70
CA LEU A 170 -7.14 4.81 -1.88
C LEU A 170 -8.39 5.67 -1.56
N LYS A 171 -9.02 5.49 -0.39
CA LYS A 171 -10.15 6.33 0.04
C LYS A 171 -9.76 7.81 0.18
N MET A 172 -8.51 8.10 0.56
CA MET A 172 -7.99 9.47 0.71
C MET A 172 -7.83 10.20 -0.63
N ILE A 173 -7.56 9.46 -1.71
CA ILE A 173 -7.48 10.04 -3.06
C ILE A 173 -8.86 10.55 -3.45
N ARG A 174 -9.92 9.79 -3.13
CA ARG A 174 -11.30 10.16 -3.46
C ARG A 174 -11.77 11.44 -2.76
N SER A 175 -11.34 11.69 -1.52
CA SER A 175 -11.69 12.95 -0.84
C SER A 175 -11.06 14.15 -1.54
N GLY A 176 -9.77 14.08 -1.90
CA GLY A 176 -9.10 15.17 -2.62
C GLY A 176 -9.63 15.40 -4.04
N LEU A 177 -10.19 14.38 -4.68
CA LEU A 177 -10.83 14.51 -6.01
C LEU A 177 -12.11 15.34 -5.97
N LYS A 178 -12.87 15.30 -4.87
CA LYS A 178 -14.10 16.10 -4.74
C LYS A 178 -13.78 17.60 -4.73
N ASP A 179 -12.64 17.98 -4.20
CA ASP A 179 -12.25 19.39 -4.07
C ASP A 179 -11.77 19.98 -5.40
N ARG A 180 -11.34 19.15 -6.37
CA ARG A 180 -10.91 19.58 -7.71
C ARG A 180 -12.03 19.60 -8.75
N GLY A 181 -13.15 18.95 -8.49
CA GLY A 181 -14.22 18.69 -9.46
C GLY A 181 -15.30 19.79 -9.59
N GLN A 182 -15.11 21.00 -9.06
CA GLN A 182 -16.11 22.08 -9.19
C GLN A 182 -16.04 22.82 -10.55
N ALA A 183 -15.86 22.09 -11.65
CA ALA A 183 -16.21 22.56 -12.99
C ALA A 183 -17.52 21.89 -13.39
N THR A 184 -18.61 22.65 -13.33
CA THR A 184 -19.99 22.20 -13.54
C THR A 184 -20.23 21.71 -14.96
N VAL A 185 -20.39 20.39 -15.12
CA VAL A 185 -21.14 19.79 -16.23
C VAL A 185 -22.43 19.21 -15.63
N ALA A 186 -23.58 19.67 -16.13
CA ALA A 186 -24.89 19.22 -15.68
C ALA A 186 -25.09 17.75 -16.07
N VAL A 187 -25.03 16.85 -15.08
CA VAL A 187 -25.36 15.44 -15.23
C VAL A 187 -26.81 15.24 -14.76
N ALA A 188 -27.60 14.54 -15.58
CA ALA A 188 -29.00 14.23 -15.33
C ALA A 188 -29.22 13.53 -13.96
N PRO A 189 -30.39 13.75 -13.31
CA PRO A 189 -30.64 13.24 -11.96
C PRO A 189 -30.72 11.70 -11.97
N ALA A 190 -29.69 11.07 -11.40
CA ALA A 190 -29.75 9.66 -11.04
C ALA A 190 -30.79 9.46 -9.94
N GLN A 191 -31.64 8.46 -10.12
CA GLN A 191 -32.71 8.08 -9.20
C GLN A 191 -32.19 7.92 -7.77
N SER A 192 -32.82 8.64 -6.84
CA SER A 192 -32.57 8.59 -5.40
C SER A 192 -33.09 7.27 -4.83
N GLY A 193 -32.30 6.20 -4.96
CA GLY A 193 -32.49 4.99 -4.15
C GLY A 193 -32.15 5.30 -2.69
N ASN A 194 -33.14 5.15 -1.81
CA ASN A 194 -32.99 5.27 -0.36
C ASN A 194 -31.87 4.33 0.14
N LEU A 195 -30.73 4.91 0.50
CA LEU A 195 -29.66 4.25 1.23
C LEU A 195 -30.18 3.92 2.64
N THR A 196 -30.61 2.68 2.81
CA THR A 196 -30.90 2.08 4.12
C THR A 196 -29.66 2.19 4.99
N SER A 197 -29.70 3.12 5.93
CA SER A 197 -28.65 3.43 6.88
C SER A 197 -28.69 2.42 8.02
N MET A 198 -27.95 1.33 7.87
CA MET A 198 -27.49 0.55 9.02
C MET A 198 -26.02 0.20 8.79
N PRO A 199 -25.06 0.99 9.32
CA PRO A 199 -23.74 0.45 9.53
C PRO A 199 -23.89 -0.59 10.63
N ASP A 200 -23.88 -1.87 10.24
CA ASP A 200 -23.68 -2.95 11.20
C ASP A 200 -22.48 -2.55 12.08
N PRO A 201 -22.62 -2.51 13.42
CA PRO A 201 -21.53 -2.15 14.28
C PRO A 201 -20.42 -3.17 14.04
N LEU A 202 -19.37 -2.73 13.34
CA LEU A 202 -18.18 -3.53 13.10
C LEU A 202 -17.71 -4.11 14.43
N PRO A 203 -17.29 -5.38 14.50
CA PRO A 203 -16.89 -6.01 15.73
C PRO A 203 -15.85 -5.14 16.46
N ASP A 204 -16.00 -5.04 17.78
CA ASP A 204 -15.13 -4.25 18.65
C ASP A 204 -13.67 -4.73 18.60
N LEU A 205 -13.50 -6.02 18.29
CA LEU A 205 -12.22 -6.69 18.11
C LEU A 205 -12.02 -7.04 16.62
N ILE A 206 -10.95 -6.51 16.03
CA ILE A 206 -10.54 -6.84 14.66
C ILE A 206 -9.15 -7.45 14.71
N THR A 207 -8.98 -8.64 14.12
CA THR A 207 -7.68 -9.31 14.02
C THR A 207 -7.24 -9.39 12.57
N ILE A 208 -6.02 -8.93 12.29
CA ILE A 208 -5.33 -9.06 11.01
C ILE A 208 -4.13 -9.97 11.23
N GLU A 209 -4.10 -11.11 10.55
CA GLU A 209 -3.12 -12.14 10.81
C GLU A 209 -2.35 -12.52 9.53
N THR A 210 -1.02 -12.60 9.65
CA THR A 210 -0.14 -13.23 8.66
C THR A 210 0.69 -14.33 9.31
N ASP A 211 1.55 -14.97 8.53
CA ASP A 211 2.53 -15.94 8.99
C ASP A 211 3.69 -15.31 9.80
N PHE A 212 3.85 -13.98 9.77
CA PHE A 212 4.93 -13.26 10.46
C PHE A 212 4.47 -12.18 11.45
N VAL A 213 3.24 -11.67 11.36
CA VAL A 213 2.71 -10.67 12.29
C VAL A 213 1.23 -10.89 12.60
N SER A 214 0.83 -10.63 13.84
CA SER A 214 -0.56 -10.50 14.26
C SER A 214 -0.81 -9.06 14.68
N ILE A 215 -1.88 -8.44 14.17
CA ILE A 215 -2.30 -7.09 14.53
C ILE A 215 -3.74 -7.20 15.04
N MET A 216 -3.94 -6.93 16.33
CA MET A 216 -5.23 -6.98 16.99
C MET A 216 -5.65 -5.57 17.38
N LEU A 217 -6.86 -5.17 17.01
CA LEU A 217 -7.43 -3.86 17.30
C LEU A 217 -8.57 -4.06 18.28
N ASP A 218 -8.50 -3.40 19.43
CA ASP A 218 -9.56 -3.31 20.43
C ASP A 218 -10.08 -1.87 20.44
N LYS A 219 -11.19 -1.64 19.74
CA LYS A 219 -11.79 -0.30 19.60
C LYS A 219 -12.37 0.20 20.92
N ALA A 220 -12.96 -0.68 21.72
CA ALA A 220 -13.52 -0.35 23.02
C ALA A 220 -12.44 0.22 23.95
N LYS A 221 -11.22 -0.31 23.88
CA LYS A 221 -10.06 0.17 24.64
C LYS A 221 -9.20 1.19 23.88
N SER A 222 -9.57 1.58 22.67
CA SER A 222 -8.74 2.42 21.77
C SER A 222 -7.28 1.94 21.67
N THR A 223 -7.08 0.62 21.62
CA THR A 223 -5.76 -0.02 21.72
C THR A 223 -5.49 -0.90 20.50
N MET A 224 -4.26 -0.88 20.00
CA MET A 224 -3.75 -1.84 19.03
C MET A 224 -2.61 -2.66 19.63
N ASN A 225 -2.61 -3.97 19.41
CA ASN A 225 -1.51 -4.88 19.75
C ASN A 225 -0.90 -5.45 18.47
N ILE A 226 0.39 -5.19 18.26
CA ILE A 226 1.18 -5.78 17.18
C ILE A 226 2.12 -6.82 17.79
N ARG A 227 2.04 -8.06 17.32
CA ARG A 227 2.92 -9.15 17.74
C ARG A 227 3.62 -9.78 16.56
N TRP A 228 4.95 -9.70 16.54
CA TRP A 228 5.76 -10.45 15.57
C TRP A 228 5.82 -11.93 15.97
N LYS A 229 5.56 -12.82 15.00
CA LYS A 229 5.49 -14.27 15.23
C LYS A 229 6.83 -14.97 14.99
N LYS A 230 7.64 -14.39 14.11
CA LYS A 230 8.98 -14.82 13.68
C LYS A 230 9.73 -13.61 13.14
N THR A 231 11.05 -13.72 12.99
CA THR A 231 11.89 -12.69 12.37
C THR A 231 11.43 -12.44 10.92
N PRO A 232 10.89 -11.25 10.61
CA PRO A 232 10.41 -10.94 9.28
C PRO A 232 11.58 -10.55 8.36
N GLN A 233 11.44 -10.80 7.06
CA GLN A 233 12.26 -10.15 6.05
C GLN A 233 11.93 -8.65 5.97
N SER A 234 12.84 -7.81 5.47
CA SER A 234 12.63 -6.36 5.35
C SER A 234 11.29 -5.98 4.70
N ARG A 235 10.91 -6.63 3.60
CA ARG A 235 9.61 -6.39 2.94
C ARG A 235 8.42 -6.74 3.84
N GLN A 236 8.50 -7.84 4.60
CA GLN A 236 7.46 -8.27 5.53
C GLN A 236 7.35 -7.32 6.72
N TYR A 237 8.50 -6.86 7.24
CA TYR A 237 8.57 -5.88 8.31
C TYR A 237 7.88 -4.57 7.91
N ARG A 238 8.28 -3.98 6.77
CA ARG A 238 7.70 -2.74 6.25
C ARG A 238 6.20 -2.89 5.99
N TYR A 239 5.78 -4.03 5.42
CA TYR A 239 4.36 -4.33 5.22
C TYR A 239 3.58 -4.35 6.54
N GLY A 240 4.07 -5.04 7.56
CA GLY A 240 3.42 -5.11 8.88
C GLY A 240 3.29 -3.74 9.53
N MET A 241 4.37 -2.94 9.52
CA MET A 241 4.38 -1.59 10.09
C MET A 241 3.45 -0.63 9.35
N LEU A 242 3.43 -0.65 8.01
CA LEU A 242 2.51 0.19 7.22
C LEU A 242 1.05 -0.21 7.41
N LYS A 243 0.77 -1.51 7.56
CA LYS A 243 -0.58 -2.02 7.87
C LYS A 243 -1.04 -1.55 9.25
N ALA A 244 -0.18 -1.67 10.25
CA ALA A 244 -0.42 -1.18 11.60
C ALA A 244 -0.67 0.34 11.63
N ALA A 245 0.19 1.13 10.99
CA ALA A 245 0.02 2.59 10.94
C ALA A 245 -1.30 3.00 10.27
N ARG A 246 -1.70 2.30 9.21
CA ARG A 246 -3.00 2.51 8.57
C ARG A 246 -4.16 2.22 9.51
N ALA A 247 -4.10 1.12 10.24
CA ALA A 247 -5.10 0.74 11.23
C ALA A 247 -5.23 1.78 12.35
N LEU A 248 -4.11 2.29 12.88
CA LEU A 248 -4.10 3.38 13.87
C LEU A 248 -4.82 4.63 13.36
N MET A 249 -4.54 5.05 12.13
CA MET A 249 -5.17 6.22 11.52
C MET A 249 -6.66 6.01 11.26
N GLU A 250 -7.04 4.89 10.64
CA GLU A 250 -8.42 4.60 10.24
C GLU A 250 -9.35 4.46 11.46
N HIS A 251 -8.84 3.90 12.55
CA HIS A 251 -9.61 3.69 13.77
C HIS A 251 -9.33 4.70 14.89
N ARG A 252 -8.49 5.72 14.63
CA ARG A 252 -8.12 6.77 15.59
C ARG A 252 -7.69 6.23 16.95
N LEU A 253 -6.95 5.12 16.96
CA LEU A 253 -6.53 4.45 18.19
C LEU A 253 -5.48 5.28 18.91
N GLU A 254 -5.56 5.33 20.23
CA GLU A 254 -4.72 6.18 21.08
C GLU A 254 -3.57 5.42 21.76
N ARG A 255 -3.67 4.09 21.81
CA ARG A 255 -2.73 3.23 22.53
C ARG A 255 -2.16 2.15 21.61
N LEU A 256 -0.85 1.95 21.66
CA LEU A 256 -0.15 0.93 20.88
C LEU A 256 0.72 0.06 21.79
N LEU A 257 0.49 -1.24 21.75
CA LEU A 257 1.42 -2.27 22.23
C LEU A 257 2.18 -2.88 21.05
N LEU A 258 3.50 -2.84 21.10
CA LEU A 258 4.38 -3.45 20.11
C LEU A 258 5.21 -4.55 20.77
N ASN A 259 4.84 -5.81 20.55
CA ASN A 259 5.59 -6.96 21.02
C ASN A 259 6.66 -7.36 19.99
N ASN A 260 7.91 -7.00 20.30
CA ASN A 260 9.08 -7.24 19.45
C ASN A 260 9.91 -8.45 19.88
N GLN A 261 9.49 -9.27 20.85
CA GLN A 261 10.31 -10.38 21.36
C GLN A 261 10.77 -11.36 20.26
N ARG A 262 10.02 -11.48 19.16
CA ARG A 262 10.37 -12.32 17.99
C ARG A 262 10.70 -11.52 16.72
N LEU A 263 10.90 -10.21 16.82
CA LEU A 263 11.24 -9.37 15.68
C LEU A 263 12.67 -9.62 15.19
N GLY A 264 13.58 -10.01 16.09
CA GLY A 264 15.01 -10.08 15.81
C GLY A 264 15.65 -8.70 15.68
N VAL A 265 16.91 -8.67 15.23
CA VAL A 265 17.64 -7.41 15.00
C VAL A 265 17.25 -6.83 13.64
N LEU A 266 16.79 -5.57 13.64
CA LEU A 266 16.48 -4.86 12.40
C LEU A 266 17.75 -4.48 11.65
N THR A 267 17.73 -4.64 10.32
CA THR A 267 18.80 -4.12 9.45
C THR A 267 18.92 -2.60 9.59
N LEU A 268 20.11 -2.04 9.33
CA LEU A 268 20.29 -0.58 9.36
C LEU A 268 19.36 0.16 8.39
N GLU A 269 19.09 -0.47 7.24
CA GLU A 269 18.15 0.07 6.25
C GLU A 269 16.73 0.15 6.81
N ASP A 270 16.24 -0.91 7.47
CA ASP A 270 14.90 -0.93 8.06
C ASP A 270 14.77 0.00 9.26
N GLN A 271 15.84 0.18 10.04
CA GLN A 271 15.87 1.18 11.11
C GLN A 271 15.72 2.59 10.52
N GLY A 272 16.51 2.93 9.50
CA GLY A 272 16.44 4.23 8.82
C GLY A 272 15.06 4.48 8.17
N TRP A 273 14.54 3.46 7.49
CA TRP A 273 13.19 3.50 6.91
C TRP A 273 12.12 3.74 7.97
N LEU A 274 12.18 3.02 9.10
CA LEU A 274 11.21 3.16 10.19
C LEU A 274 11.24 4.58 10.77
N ILE A 275 12.42 5.13 11.02
CA ILE A 275 12.58 6.47 11.59
C ILE A 275 11.96 7.51 10.65
N SER A 276 12.33 7.50 9.38
CA SER A 276 11.78 8.42 8.36
C SER A 276 10.26 8.29 8.24
N THR A 277 9.76 7.06 8.18
CA THR A 277 8.32 6.78 8.07
C THR A 277 7.56 7.24 9.31
N ALA A 278 8.08 6.95 10.51
CA ALA A 278 7.46 7.35 11.76
C ALA A 278 7.46 8.87 11.94
N GLN A 279 8.52 9.58 11.54
CA GLN A 279 8.56 11.04 11.54
C GLN A 279 7.43 11.66 10.70
N GLN A 280 7.09 11.05 9.56
CA GLN A 280 5.99 11.51 8.70
C GLN A 280 4.60 11.12 9.21
N LEU A 281 4.48 9.97 9.87
CA LEU A 281 3.20 9.40 10.29
C LEU A 281 2.78 9.82 11.70
N LEU A 282 3.70 9.87 12.67
CA LEU A 282 3.40 10.16 14.08
C LEU A 282 2.62 11.46 14.28
N PRO A 283 2.91 12.58 13.59
CA PRO A 283 2.12 13.81 13.72
C PRO A 283 0.65 13.66 13.26
N LYS A 284 0.35 12.63 12.48
CA LYS A 284 -0.99 12.34 11.94
C LYS A 284 -1.73 11.28 12.77
N LEU A 285 -1.08 10.68 13.78
CA LEU A 285 -1.67 9.69 14.67
C LEU A 285 -2.21 10.37 15.93
N ASN A 286 -3.28 9.81 16.49
CA ASN A 286 -3.80 10.20 17.82
C ASN A 286 -3.10 9.44 18.96
N LEU A 287 -1.86 8.97 18.72
CA LEU A 287 -1.18 8.08 19.65
C LEU A 287 -0.74 8.84 20.91
N ARG A 288 -1.26 8.43 22.07
CA ARG A 288 -0.91 8.95 23.39
C ARG A 288 0.10 8.07 24.12
N LYS A 289 -0.05 6.75 24.03
CA LYS A 289 0.81 5.78 24.72
C LYS A 289 1.34 4.71 23.76
N LEU A 290 2.65 4.49 23.83
CA LEU A 290 3.38 3.46 23.11
C LEU A 290 4.11 2.57 24.11
N ALA A 291 3.66 1.33 24.25
CA ALA A 291 4.36 0.31 25.00
C ALA A 291 5.13 -0.60 24.04
N VAL A 292 6.43 -0.77 24.28
CA VAL A 292 7.29 -1.63 23.46
C VAL A 292 7.83 -2.76 24.33
N ILE A 293 7.48 -4.01 24.00
CA ILE A 293 8.06 -5.17 24.66
C ILE A 293 9.33 -5.55 23.90
N THR A 294 10.47 -5.45 24.58
CA THR A 294 11.79 -5.78 24.02
C THR A 294 12.17 -7.22 24.29
N SER A 295 13.00 -7.79 23.43
CA SER A 295 13.67 -9.06 23.71
C SER A 295 14.72 -8.90 24.82
N ALA A 296 15.10 -10.01 25.45
CA ALA A 296 16.28 -10.08 26.32
C ALA A 296 17.60 -10.00 25.53
N ASP A 297 17.55 -10.05 24.20
CA ASP A 297 18.70 -9.88 23.31
C ASP A 297 19.26 -8.44 23.37
N ALA A 298 20.51 -8.31 23.80
CA ALA A 298 21.18 -7.02 23.98
C ALA A 298 21.36 -6.22 22.67
N LEU A 299 21.59 -6.88 21.54
CA LEU A 299 21.73 -6.20 20.24
C LEU A 299 20.38 -5.62 19.81
N GLN A 300 19.30 -6.36 20.04
CA GLN A 300 17.96 -5.89 19.75
C GLN A 300 17.55 -4.73 20.67
N GLN A 301 17.90 -4.78 21.96
CA GLN A 301 17.68 -3.67 22.90
C GLN A 301 18.41 -2.41 22.42
N MET A 302 19.70 -2.53 22.08
CA MET A 302 20.50 -1.41 21.60
C MET A 302 19.92 -0.79 20.32
N SER A 303 19.46 -1.62 19.38
CA SER A 303 18.76 -1.16 18.17
C SER A 303 17.47 -0.40 18.52
N SER A 304 16.65 -0.96 19.42
CA SER A 304 15.37 -0.37 19.85
C SER A 304 15.55 0.96 20.58
N GLU A 305 16.60 1.08 21.41
CA GLU A 305 16.95 2.33 22.09
C GLU A 305 17.43 3.40 21.12
N ASN A 306 18.25 3.04 20.13
CA ASN A 306 18.72 3.97 19.11
C ASN A 306 17.55 4.55 18.28
N ILE A 307 16.63 3.68 17.85
CA ILE A 307 15.38 4.10 17.21
C ILE A 307 14.58 5.00 18.14
N GLY A 308 14.40 4.58 19.40
CA GLY A 308 13.65 5.33 20.41
C GLY A 308 14.18 6.74 20.63
N LYS A 309 15.51 6.90 20.76
CA LYS A 309 16.17 8.20 20.90
C LYS A 309 15.89 9.12 19.71
N LYS A 310 15.97 8.59 18.48
CA LYS A 310 15.68 9.36 17.25
C LYS A 310 14.20 9.70 17.09
N LEU A 311 13.30 8.82 17.51
CA LEU A 311 11.86 9.08 17.47
C LEU A 311 11.39 10.06 18.54
N LYS A 312 11.98 10.03 19.75
CA LYS A 312 11.70 11.01 20.81
C LYS A 312 11.96 12.44 20.37
N GLN A 313 12.99 12.66 19.55
CA GLN A 313 13.29 13.98 18.99
C GLN A 313 12.21 14.47 18.01
N ALA A 314 11.47 13.55 17.38
CA ALA A 314 10.47 13.87 16.37
C ALA A 314 9.03 13.93 16.89
N ALA A 315 8.78 13.38 18.08
CA ALA A 315 7.43 13.09 18.51
C ALA A 315 7.13 13.71 19.87
N LEU A 316 6.57 14.91 19.82
CA LEU A 316 6.46 15.80 20.99
C LEU A 316 5.36 15.38 21.99
N ASN A 317 4.41 14.53 21.60
CA ASN A 317 3.13 14.41 22.32
C ASN A 317 2.75 12.99 22.81
N HIS A 318 3.62 11.99 22.69
CA HIS A 318 3.29 10.62 23.14
C HIS A 318 4.26 10.09 24.19
N GLN A 319 3.75 9.32 25.13
CA GLN A 319 4.55 8.61 26.13
C GLN A 319 4.99 7.28 25.55
N ALA A 320 6.29 6.99 25.57
CA ALA A 320 6.85 5.73 25.09
C ALA A 320 7.62 5.02 26.21
N HIS A 321 7.17 3.83 26.59
CA HIS A 321 7.77 3.01 27.65
C HIS A 321 8.17 1.64 27.10
N TYR A 322 9.26 1.10 27.63
CA TYR A 322 9.83 -0.19 27.24
C TYR A 322 9.64 -1.18 28.38
N PHE A 323 9.26 -2.40 28.04
CA PHE A 323 8.91 -3.46 28.99
C PHE A 323 9.60 -4.77 28.63
N MET A 324 9.81 -5.62 29.63
CA MET A 324 10.29 -7.00 29.44
C MET A 324 9.15 -8.01 29.42
N ALA A 325 8.08 -7.75 30.19
CA ALA A 325 6.87 -8.56 30.26
C ALA A 325 5.70 -7.87 29.56
N GLU A 326 4.81 -8.68 28.97
CA GLU A 326 3.63 -8.17 28.25
C GLU A 326 2.55 -7.68 29.22
N GLU A 327 2.45 -8.34 30.36
CA GLU A 327 1.49 -8.05 31.42
C GLU A 327 1.70 -6.63 31.96
N ASP A 328 2.94 -6.26 32.31
CA ASP A 328 3.31 -4.93 32.78
C ASP A 328 3.00 -3.85 31.74
N ALA A 329 3.29 -4.15 30.46
CA ALA A 329 3.04 -3.24 29.36
C ALA A 329 1.54 -2.98 29.17
N LEU A 330 0.72 -4.02 29.28
CA LEU A 330 -0.74 -3.93 29.19
C LEU A 330 -1.34 -3.19 30.38
N GLU A 331 -0.82 -3.40 31.59
CA GLU A 331 -1.25 -2.67 32.77
C GLU A 331 -0.96 -1.17 32.62
N TRP A 332 0.25 -0.82 32.20
CA TRP A 332 0.63 0.58 31.96
C TRP A 332 -0.22 1.27 30.88
N LEU A 333 -0.60 0.55 29.82
CA LEU A 333 -1.48 1.10 28.79
C LEU A 333 -2.91 1.39 29.29
N ARG A 334 -3.37 0.73 30.35
CA ARG A 334 -4.75 0.89 30.89
C ARG A 334 -4.88 2.10 31.81
N VAL A 335 -3.82 2.48 32.51
CA VAL A 335 -3.81 3.70 33.32
C VAL A 335 -3.94 4.88 32.35
N ASP A 336 -4.76 5.90 32.65
CA ASP A 336 -4.90 7.08 31.79
C ASP A 336 -3.72 8.04 31.90
#